data_AF-A0A124G075-F1
#
_entry.id   AF-A0A124G075-F1
#
_cell.length_a   1.000
_cell.length_b   1.000
_cell.length_c   1.000
_cell.angle_alpha   90.00
_cell.angle_beta   90.00
_cell.angle_gamma   90.00
#
_symmetry.space_group_name_H-M   'P 1'
#
loop_
_entity.id
_entity.type
_entity.pdbx_description
1 polymer ?
#
loop_
_entity_poly.entity_id
_entity_poly.type
_entity_poly.pdbx_seq_one_letter_code
_entity_poly.pdbx_strand_id
1 'polypeptide(L)'
;MDYRKKSILGPLSSLKYLFKDPITVRYPKENKKTYPDVEGVSPQYRGRHINDLEKCIGCGTCMDICPTGAIEMVEFDDVKEKFGATKKRPVIDYGRCCFCAFCVDVCTSSSLSMSREFLHSFETPVELQKDDMGEEISKFFILRPDMEFSSNPGWKTDNEYSWLELERVCMGMIDPEERINSFIEIVKGYSKDQAIKEAERCVSCGLCKDACPIHMDIPEYIQAIFDDDVKESVKQIYKTNPLPEVCGRVCTHKCETACSIGHRGEPVAIRWLKRYAVDSLPLDEYKKILQTKPIKQVNKKVAIIGSGPAGLSAAYFLTLMGYKVTVYEENEKAGGIMRYGIPAYRLPDEALDKDLDFIISLGVEIKTNYKIDQEKFKRMYEENNAIVLSTGFNLGRSTRVPGTEREGVVQALDFLQEVRDYLTGKRTDVQITDNVLVIGGGNVAFDCSRSVARLQKMKYGKVKVTQVCLETLDIIPADKEEVEESGEEGVVLICGRGPKQIIIDENGHIKGLDSMKCESVFDENMNFNPHFNEEDRLICEATMIIEAIGQAPDYSYIPDEIKSKMKFERGKIVLDKDFSTGVEKLFAAGDIVRGPDIVNGIATGLNAAIGIDKKFTT
;
A
#
# COMPACT_ATOMS: atom_id res chain seq x y z
N MET A 1 -8.99 71.29 6.99
CA MET A 1 -10.43 71.46 6.69
C MET A 1 -11.08 72.10 7.90
N ASP A 2 -11.57 73.32 7.75
CA ASP A 2 -12.21 74.09 8.81
C ASP A 2 -13.67 73.61 8.98
N TYR A 3 -13.91 72.73 9.94
CA TYR A 3 -15.24 72.14 10.23
C TYR A 3 -16.29 73.16 10.69
N ARG A 4 -15.92 74.46 10.84
CA ARG A 4 -16.80 75.51 11.36
C ARG A 4 -17.52 76.33 10.29
N LYS A 5 -17.14 76.24 9.01
CA LYS A 5 -17.95 76.81 7.92
C LYS A 5 -19.05 75.82 7.53
N LYS A 6 -20.08 75.71 8.38
CA LYS A 6 -21.33 75.01 8.01
C LYS A 6 -21.97 75.77 6.87
N SER A 7 -21.82 75.27 5.64
CA SER A 7 -22.62 75.71 4.51
C SER A 7 -24.09 75.63 4.91
N ILE A 8 -24.85 76.72 4.76
CA ILE A 8 -26.31 76.74 4.96
C ILE A 8 -26.98 75.68 4.06
N LEU A 9 -26.35 75.35 2.93
CA LEU A 9 -26.78 74.33 1.98
C LEU A 9 -26.14 72.95 2.25
N GLY A 10 -25.27 72.82 3.25
CA GLY A 10 -24.67 71.55 3.68
C GLY A 10 -25.71 70.45 3.96
N PRO A 11 -26.84 70.75 4.64
CA PRO A 11 -27.93 69.79 4.82
C PRO A 11 -28.60 69.33 3.51
N LEU A 12 -28.53 70.13 2.43
CA LEU A 12 -29.08 69.77 1.12
C LEU A 12 -28.20 68.75 0.39
N SER A 13 -26.93 68.58 0.79
CA SER A 13 -26.06 67.54 0.22
C SER A 13 -26.59 66.12 0.49
N SER A 14 -27.46 65.97 1.49
CA SER A 14 -28.18 64.74 1.82
C SER A 14 -29.30 64.42 0.82
N LEU A 15 -29.83 65.41 0.09
CA LEU A 15 -30.89 65.21 -0.92
C LEU A 15 -30.44 64.30 -2.07
N LYS A 16 -29.13 64.23 -2.36
CA LYS A 16 -28.59 63.29 -3.36
C LYS A 16 -28.78 61.81 -2.98
N TYR A 17 -29.18 61.54 -1.73
CA TYR A 17 -29.53 60.22 -1.22
C TYR A 17 -31.04 60.05 -1.00
N LEU A 18 -31.88 61.06 -1.27
CA LEU A 18 -33.34 60.99 -1.05
C LEU A 18 -34.01 59.86 -1.85
N PHE A 19 -33.46 59.54 -3.02
CA PHE A 19 -33.91 58.46 -3.90
C PHE A 19 -32.87 57.35 -4.05
N LYS A 20 -31.84 57.32 -3.20
CA LYS A 20 -30.91 56.20 -3.16
C LYS A 20 -31.29 55.30 -2.01
N ASP A 21 -31.33 54.01 -2.29
CA ASP A 21 -31.52 53.03 -1.23
C ASP A 21 -30.40 53.16 -0.18
N PRO A 22 -30.74 53.12 1.12
CA PRO A 22 -29.74 53.14 2.16
C PRO A 22 -28.81 51.92 2.04
N ILE A 23 -27.51 52.16 2.10
CA ILE A 23 -26.49 51.10 2.10
C ILE A 23 -26.55 50.27 3.40
N THR A 24 -27.07 50.87 4.47
CA THR A 24 -27.23 50.26 5.79
C THR A 24 -28.55 49.51 5.86
N VAL A 25 -28.46 48.20 6.10
CA VAL A 25 -29.60 47.33 6.40
C VAL A 25 -29.91 47.32 7.89
N ARG A 26 -31.18 47.19 8.25
CA ARG A 26 -31.59 47.08 9.66
C ARG A 26 -31.45 45.65 10.17
N TYR A 27 -30.22 45.20 10.40
CA TYR A 27 -29.98 43.91 11.05
C TYR A 27 -30.50 43.91 12.50
N PRO A 28 -31.15 42.84 13.01
CA PRO A 28 -31.47 41.55 12.36
C PRO A 28 -32.84 41.50 11.66
N LYS A 29 -33.64 42.58 11.73
CA LYS A 29 -35.00 42.65 11.15
C LYS A 29 -35.01 42.52 9.62
N GLU A 30 -33.95 43.02 8.99
CA GLU A 30 -33.64 42.86 7.59
C GLU A 30 -32.32 42.10 7.52
N ASN A 31 -32.38 40.85 7.06
CA ASN A 31 -31.19 40.24 6.51
C ASN A 31 -30.79 41.09 5.31
N LYS A 32 -29.52 41.48 5.24
CA LYS A 32 -28.96 41.80 3.93
C LYS A 32 -29.30 40.58 3.10
N LYS A 33 -30.09 40.73 2.02
CA LYS A 33 -30.02 39.76 0.93
C LYS A 33 -28.53 39.69 0.70
N THR A 34 -27.93 38.58 1.10
CA THR A 34 -26.51 38.37 0.94
C THR A 34 -26.23 38.64 -0.54
N TYR A 35 -24.98 38.83 -0.89
CA TYR A 35 -24.64 39.16 -2.25
C TYR A 35 -24.39 37.91 -3.15
N PRO A 36 -25.29 36.89 -3.30
CA PRO A 36 -25.15 35.95 -4.41
C PRO A 36 -25.49 36.57 -5.77
N ASP A 37 -26.51 37.44 -5.83
CA ASP A 37 -27.22 37.78 -7.08
C ASP A 37 -27.11 39.25 -7.51
N VAL A 38 -26.18 40.02 -6.92
CA VAL A 38 -25.99 41.45 -7.22
C VAL A 38 -24.61 41.67 -7.84
N GLU A 39 -24.53 42.47 -8.91
CA GLU A 39 -23.27 43.03 -9.43
C GLU A 39 -22.36 43.50 -8.27
N GLY A 40 -21.18 42.88 -8.12
CA GLY A 40 -20.12 43.41 -7.24
C GLY A 40 -19.53 42.48 -6.17
N VAL A 41 -20.03 41.26 -5.93
CA VAL A 41 -19.31 40.28 -5.08
C VAL A 41 -18.54 39.28 -5.91
N SER A 42 -17.24 39.21 -5.62
CA SER A 42 -16.31 38.39 -6.37
C SER A 42 -16.71 36.91 -6.30
N PRO A 43 -16.65 36.18 -7.44
CA PRO A 43 -16.71 34.72 -7.44
C PRO A 43 -15.67 34.06 -6.53
N GLN A 44 -14.60 34.79 -6.20
CA GLN A 44 -13.50 34.35 -5.35
C GLN A 44 -13.67 34.76 -3.87
N TYR A 45 -14.86 35.20 -3.45
CA TYR A 45 -15.10 35.61 -2.06
C TYR A 45 -14.86 34.44 -1.08
N ARG A 46 -14.24 34.76 0.06
CA ARG A 46 -13.87 33.78 1.11
C ARG A 46 -14.80 33.92 2.31
N GLY A 47 -16.01 33.39 2.19
CA GLY A 47 -17.03 33.37 3.23
C GLY A 47 -16.91 32.18 4.18
N ARG A 48 -18.02 31.55 4.53
CA ARG A 48 -18.04 30.35 5.39
C ARG A 48 -17.49 29.15 4.64
N HIS A 49 -16.84 28.24 5.34
CA HIS A 49 -16.36 27.00 4.74
C HIS A 49 -17.52 26.06 4.44
N ILE A 50 -17.40 25.34 3.33
CA ILE A 50 -18.26 24.23 2.91
C ILE A 50 -17.36 23.00 2.82
N ASN A 51 -17.81 21.87 3.36
CA ASN A 51 -17.07 20.61 3.25
C ASN A 51 -17.93 19.51 2.63
N ASP A 52 -17.45 18.93 1.55
CA ASP A 52 -17.99 17.71 0.95
C ASP A 52 -17.55 16.49 1.76
N LEU A 53 -18.44 16.00 2.62
CA LEU A 53 -18.12 14.94 3.58
C LEU A 53 -17.83 13.58 2.94
N GLU A 54 -18.33 13.35 1.72
CA GLU A 54 -18.06 12.14 0.95
C GLU A 54 -16.64 12.15 0.38
N LYS A 55 -16.14 13.33 -0.03
CA LYS A 55 -14.77 13.52 -0.53
C LYS A 55 -13.74 13.76 0.58
N CYS A 56 -14.15 14.27 1.73
CA CYS A 56 -13.24 14.55 2.82
C CYS A 56 -12.67 13.23 3.36
N ILE A 57 -11.35 13.12 3.48
CA ILE A 57 -10.67 11.91 3.96
C ILE A 57 -10.21 12.01 5.42
N GLY A 58 -10.41 13.16 6.05
CA GLY A 58 -10.03 13.39 7.43
C GLY A 58 -8.52 13.35 7.67
N CYS A 59 -7.71 13.81 6.70
CA CYS A 59 -6.24 13.84 6.79
C CYS A 59 -5.69 14.92 7.75
N GLY A 60 -6.48 15.93 8.09
CA GLY A 60 -6.07 16.99 9.04
C GLY A 60 -5.19 18.09 8.46
N THR A 61 -4.78 18.04 7.19
CA THR A 61 -3.89 19.07 6.61
C THR A 61 -4.47 20.50 6.72
N CYS A 62 -5.80 20.64 6.69
CA CYS A 62 -6.48 21.92 6.90
C CYS A 62 -6.31 22.49 8.33
N MET A 63 -6.24 21.62 9.34
CA MET A 63 -5.97 21.97 10.72
C MET A 63 -4.51 22.39 10.88
N ASP A 64 -3.58 21.61 10.34
CA ASP A 64 -2.14 21.84 10.49
C ASP A 64 -1.69 23.15 9.84
N ILE A 65 -2.25 23.51 8.68
CA ILE A 65 -1.92 24.77 8.01
C ILE A 65 -2.59 26.00 8.65
N CYS A 66 -3.54 25.82 9.56
CA CYS A 66 -4.38 26.92 10.07
C CYS A 66 -3.55 27.87 10.94
N PRO A 67 -3.27 29.12 10.51
CA PRO A 67 -2.35 30.00 11.22
C PRO A 67 -2.89 30.47 12.57
N THR A 68 -4.20 30.38 12.78
CA THR A 68 -4.89 30.82 14.01
C THR A 68 -5.31 29.66 14.90
N GLY A 69 -5.05 28.41 14.51
CA GLY A 69 -5.56 27.23 15.22
C GLY A 69 -7.09 27.23 15.36
N ALA A 70 -7.78 27.68 14.31
CA ALA A 70 -9.24 27.80 14.28
C ALA A 70 -9.95 26.51 13.85
N ILE A 71 -9.22 25.49 13.42
CA ILE A 71 -9.79 24.25 12.90
C ILE A 71 -9.40 23.13 13.84
N GLU A 72 -10.36 22.29 14.19
CA GLU A 72 -10.17 21.07 14.97
C GLU A 72 -10.75 19.88 14.20
N MET A 73 -10.05 18.74 14.21
CA MET A 73 -10.50 17.52 13.54
C MET A 73 -11.28 16.62 14.53
N VAL A 74 -12.60 16.52 14.34
CA VAL A 74 -13.52 15.80 15.25
C VAL A 74 -14.14 14.60 14.53
N GLU A 75 -14.33 13.48 15.24
CA GLU A 75 -15.00 12.30 14.69
C GLU A 75 -16.50 12.54 14.49
N PHE A 76 -16.99 12.19 13.30
CA PHE A 76 -18.40 12.30 12.93
C PHE A 76 -19.02 10.90 12.81
N ASP A 77 -20.08 10.62 13.58
CA ASP A 77 -20.74 9.31 13.61
C ASP A 77 -21.45 8.94 12.31
N ASP A 78 -21.89 9.95 11.55
CA ASP A 78 -22.55 9.82 10.24
C ASP A 78 -21.56 9.53 9.09
N VAL A 79 -20.25 9.55 9.38
CA VAL A 79 -19.19 9.21 8.42
C VAL A 79 -18.75 7.77 8.61
N LYS A 80 -18.77 7.00 7.52
CA LYS A 80 -18.22 5.64 7.50
C LYS A 80 -16.71 5.66 7.32
N GLU A 81 -16.03 4.79 8.06
CA GLU A 81 -14.60 4.53 7.88
C GLU A 81 -14.35 3.84 6.54
N LYS A 82 -13.26 4.21 5.87
CA LYS A 82 -12.85 3.66 4.58
C LYS A 82 -11.33 3.52 4.57
N PHE A 83 -10.80 2.60 3.77
CA PHE A 83 -9.35 2.46 3.60
C PHE A 83 -8.74 3.79 3.12
N GLY A 84 -7.70 4.27 3.81
CA GLY A 84 -7.07 5.56 3.52
C GLY A 84 -7.87 6.80 3.94
N ALA A 85 -8.89 6.65 4.79
CA ALA A 85 -9.66 7.78 5.31
C ALA A 85 -10.12 7.55 6.76
N THR A 86 -10.21 8.64 7.53
CA THR A 86 -10.73 8.59 8.91
C THR A 86 -12.17 9.14 8.98
N LYS A 87 -12.82 8.91 10.13
CA LYS A 87 -14.11 9.55 10.45
C LYS A 87 -13.98 11.03 10.83
N LYS A 88 -12.76 11.55 10.94
CA LYS A 88 -12.53 12.91 11.40
C LYS A 88 -12.89 13.93 10.32
N ARG A 89 -13.49 15.04 10.71
CA ARG A 89 -13.85 16.16 9.85
C ARG A 89 -13.53 17.49 10.55
N PRO A 90 -13.18 18.54 9.79
CA PRO A 90 -12.89 19.84 10.37
C PRO A 90 -14.15 20.43 11.00
N VAL A 91 -14.01 20.95 12.20
CA VAL A 91 -14.92 21.89 12.84
C VAL A 91 -14.17 23.21 12.95
N ILE A 92 -14.85 24.33 12.67
CA ILE A 92 -14.19 25.63 12.49
C ILE A 92 -14.73 26.63 13.51
N ASP A 93 -13.83 27.18 14.32
CA ASP A 93 -14.05 28.33 15.19
C ASP A 93 -13.95 29.62 14.37
N TYR A 94 -15.09 30.15 13.96
CA TYR A 94 -15.20 31.41 13.22
C TYR A 94 -14.87 32.65 14.07
N GLY A 95 -14.76 32.53 15.40
CA GLY A 95 -14.25 33.57 16.27
C GLY A 95 -12.73 33.73 16.16
N ARG A 96 -12.02 32.67 15.74
CA ARG A 96 -10.57 32.66 15.50
C ARG A 96 -10.20 32.74 14.02
N CYS A 97 -11.07 32.26 13.13
CA CYS A 97 -10.80 32.20 11.69
C CYS A 97 -10.55 33.60 11.10
N CYS A 98 -9.44 33.75 10.35
CA CYS A 98 -9.11 34.98 9.63
C CYS A 98 -9.48 34.95 8.14
N PHE A 99 -10.19 33.91 7.67
CA PHE A 99 -10.68 33.76 6.29
C PHE A 99 -9.58 33.82 5.21
N CYS A 100 -8.36 33.36 5.54
CA CYS A 100 -7.22 33.34 4.61
C CYS A 100 -7.32 32.27 3.51
N ALA A 101 -8.19 31.26 3.68
CA ALA A 101 -8.40 30.12 2.77
C ALA A 101 -7.22 29.15 2.58
N PHE A 102 -6.15 29.23 3.38
CA PHE A 102 -5.03 28.28 3.29
C PHE A 102 -5.46 26.82 3.52
N CYS A 103 -6.42 26.61 4.41
CA CYS A 103 -7.02 25.30 4.66
C CYS A 103 -7.76 24.72 3.44
N VAL A 104 -8.28 25.57 2.56
CA VAL A 104 -8.91 25.19 1.29
C VAL A 104 -7.82 24.90 0.25
N ASP A 105 -6.79 25.76 0.17
CA ASP A 105 -5.69 25.64 -0.78
C ASP A 105 -4.84 24.37 -0.59
N VAL A 106 -4.63 23.96 0.66
CA VAL A 106 -3.91 22.72 1.01
C VAL A 106 -4.80 21.47 1.03
N CYS A 107 -6.11 21.59 0.80
CA CYS A 107 -7.03 20.46 0.92
C CYS A 107 -6.69 19.39 -0.12
N THR A 108 -6.19 18.25 0.33
CA THR A 108 -5.64 17.21 -0.57
C THR A 108 -6.70 16.44 -1.34
N SER A 109 -7.97 16.48 -0.91
CA SER A 109 -9.10 15.86 -1.60
C SER A 109 -10.08 16.85 -2.23
N SER A 110 -9.74 18.16 -2.19
CA SER A 110 -10.61 19.25 -2.65
C SER A 110 -12.02 19.21 -2.04
N SER A 111 -12.16 18.66 -0.83
CA SER A 111 -13.46 18.58 -0.16
C SER A 111 -13.86 19.90 0.47
N LEU A 112 -12.89 20.72 0.88
CA LEU A 112 -13.13 22.00 1.53
C LEU A 112 -13.16 23.12 0.49
N SER A 113 -14.14 24.01 0.61
CA SER A 113 -14.26 25.25 -0.17
C SER A 113 -14.84 26.36 0.70
N MET A 114 -14.98 27.57 0.15
CA MET A 114 -15.61 28.71 0.80
C MET A 114 -16.89 29.08 0.06
N SER A 115 -17.89 29.55 0.78
CA SER A 115 -19.12 30.14 0.25
C SER A 115 -18.96 31.65 0.05
N ARG A 116 -19.97 32.29 -0.55
CA ARG A 116 -20.07 33.76 -0.57
C ARG A 116 -20.86 34.33 0.61
N GLU A 117 -21.20 33.48 1.58
CA GLU A 117 -21.93 33.87 2.79
C GLU A 117 -20.94 34.22 3.90
N PHE A 118 -21.15 35.35 4.59
CA PHE A 118 -20.23 35.82 5.63
C PHE A 118 -20.92 36.16 6.96
N LEU A 119 -22.25 36.22 7.00
CA LEU A 119 -22.99 36.68 8.19
C LEU A 119 -22.71 35.76 9.38
N HIS A 120 -22.05 36.30 10.40
CA HIS A 120 -21.77 35.62 11.67
C HIS A 120 -22.35 36.45 12.81
N SER A 121 -23.68 36.43 12.92
CA SER A 121 -24.40 37.22 13.91
C SER A 121 -25.54 36.38 14.48
N PHE A 122 -25.56 36.27 15.80
CA PHE A 122 -26.61 35.63 16.57
C PHE A 122 -27.15 36.65 17.57
N GLU A 123 -28.44 36.58 17.87
CA GLU A 123 -29.02 37.29 19.01
C GLU A 123 -28.74 36.43 20.25
N THR A 124 -27.97 36.95 21.20
CA THR A 124 -27.83 36.31 22.51
C THR A 124 -29.14 36.51 23.29
N PRO A 125 -29.86 35.45 23.69
CA PRO A 125 -31.00 35.61 24.59
C PRO A 125 -30.56 36.32 25.87
N VAL A 126 -31.34 37.31 26.32
CA VAL A 126 -31.03 38.15 27.48
C VAL A 126 -30.93 37.34 28.80
N GLU A 127 -31.38 36.09 28.79
CA GLU A 127 -31.53 35.21 29.95
C GLU A 127 -30.34 34.27 30.19
N LEU A 128 -29.31 34.26 29.34
CA LEU A 128 -28.10 33.44 29.55
C LEU A 128 -27.35 33.93 30.80
N GLN A 129 -27.28 33.07 31.82
CA GLN A 129 -26.53 33.37 33.04
C GLN A 129 -25.03 33.46 32.75
N LYS A 130 -24.33 34.34 33.48
CA LYS A 130 -22.92 34.72 33.25
C LYS A 130 -21.95 33.52 33.13
N ASP A 131 -22.24 32.43 33.81
CA ASP A 131 -21.33 31.28 33.92
C ASP A 131 -21.46 30.30 32.73
N ASP A 132 -22.63 30.21 32.10
CA ASP A 132 -22.89 29.34 30.92
C ASP A 132 -22.70 30.09 29.58
N MET A 133 -22.53 31.42 29.64
CA MET A 133 -22.47 32.29 28.47
C MET A 133 -21.30 31.96 27.53
N GLY A 134 -20.14 31.54 28.07
CA GLY A 134 -18.98 31.19 27.25
C GLY A 134 -19.20 29.93 26.41
N GLU A 135 -19.80 28.90 27.02
CA GLU A 135 -20.09 27.62 26.35
C GLU A 135 -21.20 27.80 25.30
N GLU A 136 -22.27 28.51 25.62
CA GLU A 136 -23.36 28.80 24.67
C GLU A 136 -22.89 29.69 23.51
N ILE A 137 -22.08 30.73 23.76
CA ILE A 137 -21.48 31.54 22.69
C ILE A 137 -20.60 30.67 21.78
N SER A 138 -19.80 29.76 22.34
CA SER A 138 -18.92 28.90 21.55
C SER A 138 -19.68 28.01 20.56
N LYS A 139 -20.89 27.54 20.89
CA LYS A 139 -21.77 26.77 20.00
C LYS A 139 -22.19 27.53 18.74
N PHE A 140 -22.18 28.87 18.77
CA PHE A 140 -22.52 29.70 17.59
C PHE A 140 -21.31 29.96 16.68
N PHE A 141 -20.10 29.99 17.25
CA PHE A 141 -18.86 30.27 16.51
C PHE A 141 -18.18 29.01 15.98
N ILE A 142 -18.30 27.89 16.69
CA ILE A 142 -17.68 26.61 16.35
C ILE A 142 -18.70 25.80 15.54
N LEU A 143 -18.50 25.74 14.22
CA LEU A 143 -19.48 25.14 13.32
C LEU A 143 -18.84 24.04 12.47
N ARG A 144 -19.64 23.01 12.22
CA ARG A 144 -19.39 21.99 11.19
C ARG A 144 -19.65 22.62 9.81
N PRO A 145 -18.64 22.70 8.93
CA PRO A 145 -18.86 23.04 7.54
C PRO A 145 -19.52 21.83 6.86
N ASP A 146 -20.77 21.98 6.41
CA ASP A 146 -21.51 20.94 5.68
C ASP A 146 -22.05 21.54 4.37
N MET A 147 -22.22 20.72 3.35
CA MET A 147 -22.79 21.11 2.04
C MET A 147 -24.26 21.55 2.16
N GLU A 148 -24.98 21.10 3.19
CA GLU A 148 -26.33 21.57 3.50
C GLU A 148 -26.35 23.06 3.91
N PHE A 149 -25.20 23.62 4.28
CA PHE A 149 -25.11 24.97 4.85
C PHE A 149 -25.23 26.08 3.80
N SER A 150 -24.75 25.87 2.57
CA SER A 150 -24.78 26.91 1.52
C SER A 150 -24.74 26.32 0.11
N SER A 151 -25.64 26.82 -0.74
CA SER A 151 -25.66 26.52 -2.19
C SER A 151 -24.91 27.57 -3.03
N ASN A 152 -24.18 28.50 -2.40
CA ASN A 152 -23.58 29.66 -3.05
C ASN A 152 -22.04 29.64 -2.97
N PRO A 153 -21.36 28.97 -3.92
CA PRO A 153 -19.92 28.77 -3.86
C PRO A 153 -19.13 30.06 -4.12
N GLY A 154 -18.13 30.30 -3.28
CA GLY A 154 -17.12 31.33 -3.39
C GLY A 154 -15.77 30.72 -3.78
N TRP A 155 -14.73 31.00 -2.98
CA TRP A 155 -13.38 30.48 -3.21
C TRP A 155 -13.30 28.96 -3.18
N LYS A 156 -12.71 28.39 -4.21
CA LYS A 156 -12.29 26.99 -4.30
C LYS A 156 -10.89 26.95 -4.90
N THR A 157 -10.12 25.94 -4.55
CA THR A 157 -8.77 25.78 -5.09
C THR A 157 -8.84 25.09 -6.44
N ASP A 158 -8.27 25.73 -7.45
CA ASP A 158 -7.94 25.07 -8.71
C ASP A 158 -6.60 24.34 -8.54
N ASN A 159 -6.42 23.21 -9.22
CA ASN A 159 -5.16 22.48 -9.19
C ASN A 159 -3.99 23.33 -9.73
N GLU A 160 -4.24 24.23 -10.69
CA GLU A 160 -3.23 25.13 -11.25
C GLU A 160 -2.60 26.08 -10.21
N TYR A 161 -3.36 26.50 -9.19
CA TYR A 161 -2.91 27.40 -8.13
C TYR A 161 -2.73 26.69 -6.78
N SER A 162 -2.71 25.36 -6.81
CA SER A 162 -2.52 24.52 -5.65
C SER A 162 -1.14 24.74 -5.03
N TRP A 163 -1.08 24.74 -3.70
CA TRP A 163 0.21 24.72 -2.98
C TRP A 163 0.83 23.32 -2.91
N LEU A 164 0.08 22.31 -3.37
CA LEU A 164 0.53 20.92 -3.41
C LEU A 164 1.19 20.64 -4.75
N GLU A 165 2.35 20.00 -4.70
CA GLU A 165 3.00 19.41 -5.87
C GLU A 165 2.34 18.06 -6.20
N LEU A 166 1.55 18.04 -7.27
CA LEU A 166 0.65 16.93 -7.60
C LEU A 166 1.30 15.88 -8.51
N GLU A 167 2.40 16.21 -9.19
CA GLU A 167 3.12 15.28 -10.06
C GLU A 167 4.25 14.58 -9.32
N ARG A 168 4.35 13.27 -9.48
CA ARG A 168 5.41 12.46 -8.88
C ARG A 168 6.73 12.71 -9.59
N VAL A 169 7.81 12.79 -8.81
CA VAL A 169 9.15 12.84 -9.38
C VAL A 169 9.41 11.53 -10.13
N CYS A 170 9.70 11.64 -11.43
CA CYS A 170 9.93 10.47 -12.27
C CYS A 170 11.12 9.64 -11.77
N MET A 171 10.89 8.34 -11.62
CA MET A 171 11.94 7.36 -11.30
C MET A 171 12.57 6.86 -12.59
N GLY A 172 13.90 7.00 -12.68
CA GLY A 172 14.64 6.52 -13.84
C GLY A 172 14.56 5.01 -13.98
N MET A 173 14.22 4.53 -15.18
CA MET A 173 14.25 3.11 -15.54
C MET A 173 15.22 2.86 -16.69
N ILE A 174 15.57 1.60 -16.92
CA ILE A 174 16.25 1.14 -18.14
C ILE A 174 15.21 1.06 -19.26
N ASP A 175 15.60 1.49 -20.46
CA ASP A 175 14.74 1.48 -21.63
C ASP A 175 14.25 0.05 -21.97
N PRO A 176 12.99 -0.14 -22.42
CA PRO A 176 12.46 -1.44 -22.81
C PRO A 176 13.35 -2.22 -23.78
N GLU A 177 13.95 -1.54 -24.78
CA GLU A 177 14.79 -2.18 -25.79
C GLU A 177 16.12 -2.70 -25.22
N GLU A 178 16.60 -2.09 -24.14
CA GLU A 178 17.81 -2.50 -23.43
C GLU A 178 17.49 -3.58 -22.37
N ARG A 179 16.47 -3.34 -21.54
CA ARG A 179 16.17 -4.18 -20.36
C ARG A 179 15.68 -5.59 -20.73
N ILE A 180 15.09 -5.77 -21.92
CA ILE A 180 14.67 -7.09 -22.42
C ILE A 180 15.85 -8.06 -22.62
N ASN A 181 17.08 -7.55 -22.74
CA ASN A 181 18.26 -8.38 -23.01
C ASN A 181 18.97 -8.87 -21.75
N SER A 182 18.45 -8.59 -20.55
CA SER A 182 19.10 -8.99 -19.30
C SER A 182 18.10 -9.12 -18.14
N PHE A 183 18.59 -9.64 -17.01
CA PHE A 183 17.85 -9.75 -15.75
C PHE A 183 18.37 -8.77 -14.69
N ILE A 184 19.07 -7.71 -15.10
CA ILE A 184 19.54 -6.66 -14.19
C ILE A 184 18.36 -5.84 -13.67
N GLU A 185 18.52 -5.23 -12.51
CA GLU A 185 17.49 -4.36 -11.92
C GLU A 185 17.13 -3.22 -12.89
N ILE A 186 15.83 -3.09 -13.20
CA ILE A 186 15.36 -2.12 -14.20
C ILE A 186 15.20 -0.70 -13.64
N VAL A 187 14.94 -0.59 -12.33
CA VAL A 187 14.71 0.69 -11.64
C VAL A 187 16.04 1.19 -11.09
N LYS A 188 16.44 2.40 -11.47
CA LYS A 188 17.76 2.99 -11.12
C LYS A 188 17.83 3.52 -9.68
N GLY A 189 16.69 3.80 -9.06
CA GLY A 189 16.61 4.48 -7.75
C GLY A 189 16.71 6.00 -7.87
N TYR A 190 16.31 6.71 -6.83
CA TYR A 190 16.41 8.17 -6.80
C TYR A 190 17.83 8.62 -6.53
N SER A 191 18.24 9.70 -7.21
CA SER A 191 19.32 10.54 -6.72
C SER A 191 18.88 11.31 -5.46
N LYS A 192 19.84 11.86 -4.72
CA LYS A 192 19.56 12.69 -3.53
C LYS A 192 18.60 13.85 -3.84
N ASP A 193 18.84 14.60 -4.90
CA ASP A 193 18.01 15.77 -5.25
C ASP A 193 16.59 15.34 -5.61
N GLN A 194 16.43 14.22 -6.32
CA GLN A 194 15.11 13.65 -6.64
C GLN A 194 14.39 13.17 -5.38
N ALA A 195 15.10 12.52 -4.45
CA ALA A 195 14.52 12.02 -3.21
C ALA A 195 14.05 13.16 -2.30
N ILE A 196 14.84 14.22 -2.14
CA ILE A 196 14.44 15.42 -1.37
C ILE A 196 13.22 16.08 -2.02
N LYS A 197 13.23 16.24 -3.35
CA LYS A 197 12.09 16.82 -4.09
C LYS A 197 10.82 15.98 -3.97
N GLU A 198 10.93 14.65 -4.02
CA GLU A 198 9.78 13.77 -3.84
C GLU A 198 9.30 13.77 -2.37
N ALA A 199 10.22 13.88 -1.41
CA ALA A 199 9.88 13.98 0.01
C ALA A 199 9.14 15.27 0.37
N GLU A 200 9.45 16.39 -0.30
CA GLU A 200 8.78 17.69 -0.14
C GLU A 200 7.26 17.62 -0.38
N ARG A 201 6.80 16.65 -1.18
CA ARG A 201 5.37 16.47 -1.52
C ARG A 201 4.54 15.92 -0.36
N CYS A 202 5.19 15.37 0.67
CA CYS A 202 4.52 14.78 1.81
C CYS A 202 3.91 15.85 2.73
N VAL A 203 2.62 15.72 3.03
CA VAL A 203 1.90 16.60 3.97
C VAL A 203 1.83 16.05 5.40
N SER A 204 2.60 14.99 5.69
CA SER A 204 2.74 14.39 7.02
C SER A 204 1.43 14.01 7.75
N CYS A 205 0.39 13.63 7.01
CA CYS A 205 -0.96 13.39 7.54
C CYS A 205 -1.17 12.04 8.26
N GLY A 206 -0.25 11.09 8.15
CA GLY A 206 -0.31 9.79 8.84
C GLY A 206 -1.25 8.72 8.25
N LEU A 207 -2.11 9.02 7.28
CA LEU A 207 -3.02 8.01 6.68
C LEU A 207 -2.28 6.80 6.08
N CYS A 208 -1.11 7.05 5.50
CA CYS A 208 -0.24 6.01 4.96
C CYS A 208 0.30 5.05 6.04
N LYS A 209 0.54 5.54 7.26
CA LYS A 209 0.98 4.76 8.43
C LYS A 209 -0.15 3.86 8.92
N ASP A 210 -1.37 4.39 9.00
CA ASP A 210 -2.55 3.59 9.40
C ASP A 210 -2.85 2.48 8.38
N ALA A 211 -2.68 2.77 7.09
CA ALA A 211 -2.87 1.81 6.01
C ALA A 211 -1.76 0.75 5.91
N CYS A 212 -0.55 1.07 6.39
CA CYS A 212 0.58 0.15 6.35
C CYS A 212 0.37 -1.00 7.36
N PRO A 213 0.40 -2.28 6.95
CA PRO A 213 0.16 -3.41 7.86
C PRO A 213 1.13 -3.51 9.05
N ILE A 214 2.28 -2.86 8.96
CA ILE A 214 3.31 -2.81 10.02
C ILE A 214 3.42 -1.41 10.65
N HIS A 215 2.48 -0.50 10.35
CA HIS A 215 2.41 0.85 10.92
C HIS A 215 3.75 1.61 10.93
N MET A 216 4.47 1.57 9.80
CA MET A 216 5.73 2.31 9.65
C MET A 216 5.51 3.80 9.93
N ASP A 217 6.50 4.41 10.58
CA ASP A 217 6.61 5.86 10.80
C ASP A 217 6.93 6.58 9.48
N ILE A 218 6.00 6.52 8.52
CA ILE A 218 6.17 6.99 7.13
C ILE A 218 6.40 8.50 7.05
N PRO A 219 5.54 9.34 7.66
CA PRO A 219 5.83 10.77 7.71
C PRO A 219 7.21 11.09 8.26
N GLU A 220 7.63 10.38 9.32
CA GLU A 220 8.87 10.66 10.02
C GLU A 220 10.11 10.31 9.19
N TYR A 221 10.13 9.16 8.50
CA TYR A 221 11.28 8.84 7.64
C TYR A 221 11.30 9.67 6.35
N ILE A 222 10.15 10.07 5.82
CA ILE A 222 10.10 10.98 4.67
C ILE A 222 10.60 12.37 5.07
N GLN A 223 10.18 12.87 6.24
CA GLN A 223 10.69 14.13 6.78
C GLN A 223 12.21 14.10 6.95
N ALA A 224 12.76 13.00 7.48
CA ALA A 224 14.20 12.84 7.61
C ALA A 224 14.92 12.83 6.25
N ILE A 225 14.33 12.28 5.18
CA ILE A 225 14.88 12.39 3.82
C ILE A 225 14.86 13.85 3.34
N PHE A 226 13.76 14.57 3.55
CA PHE A 226 13.64 15.99 3.20
C PHE A 226 14.69 16.85 3.91
N ASP A 227 14.96 16.56 5.19
CA ASP A 227 15.98 17.22 6.01
C ASP A 227 17.42 16.75 5.71
N ASP A 228 17.62 15.89 4.70
CA ASP A 228 18.90 15.29 4.31
C ASP A 228 19.57 14.45 5.43
N ASP A 229 18.77 13.91 6.36
CA ASP A 229 19.19 12.98 7.40
C ASP A 229 18.74 11.55 7.10
N VAL A 230 19.43 10.93 6.13
CA VAL A 230 19.19 9.54 5.73
C VAL A 230 19.36 8.55 6.90
N LYS A 231 20.21 8.87 7.88
CA LYS A 231 20.48 7.98 9.03
C LYS A 231 19.28 7.90 9.95
N GLU A 232 18.66 9.04 10.25
CA GLU A 232 17.42 9.07 11.00
C GLU A 232 16.29 8.40 10.22
N SER A 233 16.20 8.61 8.89
CA SER A 233 15.23 7.90 8.04
C SER A 233 15.33 6.38 8.19
N VAL A 234 16.53 5.81 8.07
CA VAL A 234 16.76 4.36 8.23
C VAL A 234 16.38 3.89 9.64
N LYS A 235 16.70 4.66 10.68
CA LYS A 235 16.32 4.32 12.05
C LYS A 235 14.81 4.27 12.25
N GLN A 236 14.06 5.21 11.67
CA GLN A 236 12.60 5.23 11.70
C GLN A 236 12.02 4.00 10.98
N ILE A 237 12.57 3.64 9.81
CA ILE A 237 12.16 2.47 9.03
C ILE A 237 12.33 1.16 9.83
N TYR A 238 13.48 0.95 10.47
CA TYR A 238 13.81 -0.31 11.18
C TYR A 238 13.05 -0.53 12.49
N LYS A 239 12.29 0.47 12.98
CA LYS A 239 11.43 0.27 14.16
C LYS A 239 10.39 -0.82 13.93
N THR A 240 9.82 -0.88 12.74
CA THR A 240 8.73 -1.82 12.42
C THR A 240 8.98 -2.65 11.17
N ASN A 241 9.96 -2.30 10.34
CA ASN A 241 10.29 -3.04 9.12
C ASN A 241 11.70 -3.66 9.18
N PRO A 242 11.81 -4.99 9.36
CA PRO A 242 13.09 -5.70 9.32
C PRO A 242 13.59 -6.01 7.90
N LEU A 243 12.77 -5.79 6.86
CA LEU A 243 13.10 -6.08 5.47
C LEU A 243 12.92 -4.86 4.55
N PRO A 244 13.54 -3.70 4.85
CA PRO A 244 13.30 -2.49 4.08
C PRO A 244 13.94 -2.48 2.69
N GLU A 245 15.03 -3.22 2.44
CA GLU A 245 15.61 -3.36 1.10
C GLU A 245 14.64 -4.07 0.15
N VAL A 246 14.00 -5.14 0.64
CA VAL A 246 12.93 -5.84 -0.07
C VAL A 246 11.70 -4.94 -0.22
N CYS A 247 11.24 -4.32 0.87
CA CYS A 247 10.02 -3.50 0.86
C CYS A 247 10.17 -2.20 0.06
N GLY A 248 11.39 -1.75 -0.22
CA GLY A 248 11.68 -0.61 -1.09
C GLY A 248 11.52 -0.94 -2.58
N ARG A 249 11.50 -2.24 -2.93
CA ARG A 249 11.44 -2.71 -4.31
C ARG A 249 10.09 -3.34 -4.65
N VAL A 250 9.65 -4.30 -3.85
CA VAL A 250 8.54 -5.20 -4.22
C VAL A 250 7.34 -5.15 -3.25
N CYS A 251 7.29 -4.14 -2.38
CA CYS A 251 6.11 -3.94 -1.53
C CYS A 251 4.87 -3.57 -2.38
N THR A 252 3.71 -4.10 -1.96
CA THR A 252 2.37 -3.77 -2.49
C THR A 252 1.91 -2.36 -2.17
N HIS A 253 2.75 -1.55 -1.51
CA HIS A 253 2.62 -0.09 -1.37
C HIS A 253 1.21 0.41 -1.00
N LYS A 254 0.50 -0.32 -0.13
CA LYS A 254 -0.81 0.09 0.43
C LYS A 254 -0.83 1.50 1.01
N CYS A 255 0.33 1.95 1.49
CA CYS A 255 0.57 3.31 1.95
C CYS A 255 0.41 4.37 0.84
N GLU A 256 0.79 4.08 -0.39
CA GLU A 256 0.62 4.96 -1.55
C GLU A 256 -0.83 4.97 -2.02
N THR A 257 -1.52 3.82 -2.00
CA THR A 257 -2.97 3.74 -2.27
C THR A 257 -3.78 4.60 -1.29
N ALA A 258 -3.33 4.71 -0.04
CA ALA A 258 -3.94 5.53 1.01
C ALA A 258 -3.40 6.96 1.08
N CYS A 259 -2.48 7.35 0.21
CA CYS A 259 -1.82 8.65 0.28
C CYS A 259 -2.82 9.78 -0.02
N SER A 260 -2.86 10.79 0.85
CA SER A 260 -3.79 11.91 0.75
C SER A 260 -3.62 12.72 -0.54
N ILE A 261 -2.39 12.83 -1.06
CA ILE A 261 -2.09 13.54 -2.33
C ILE A 261 -2.69 12.81 -3.54
N GLY A 262 -2.81 11.47 -3.47
CA GLY A 262 -3.36 10.63 -4.53
C GLY A 262 -4.83 10.92 -4.90
N HIS A 263 -5.54 11.71 -4.10
CA HIS A 263 -6.91 12.14 -4.40
C HIS A 263 -7.01 13.24 -5.46
N ARG A 264 -5.96 14.06 -5.62
CA ARG A 264 -5.90 15.16 -6.59
C ARG A 264 -4.83 14.97 -7.66
N GLY A 265 -3.80 14.19 -7.37
CA GLY A 265 -2.67 13.92 -8.26
C GLY A 265 -2.10 12.53 -8.02
N GLU A 266 -0.80 12.37 -8.23
CA GLU A 266 -0.11 11.10 -8.02
C GLU A 266 0.32 10.95 -6.56
N PRO A 267 0.18 9.77 -5.95
CA PRO A 267 0.58 9.58 -4.55
C PRO A 267 2.10 9.77 -4.40
N VAL A 268 2.53 10.17 -3.20
CA VAL A 268 3.96 10.22 -2.84
C VAL A 268 4.58 8.84 -3.08
N ALA A 269 5.76 8.78 -3.68
CA ALA A 269 6.48 7.54 -4.00
C ALA A 269 7.16 6.94 -2.75
N ILE A 270 6.34 6.60 -1.76
CA ILE A 270 6.74 6.12 -0.44
C ILE A 270 7.65 4.88 -0.53
N ARG A 271 7.35 3.93 -1.42
CA ARG A 271 8.16 2.73 -1.65
C ARG A 271 9.56 3.11 -2.14
N TRP A 272 9.67 4.07 -3.05
CA TRP A 272 10.93 4.51 -3.62
C TRP A 272 11.75 5.41 -2.70
N LEU A 273 11.10 6.27 -1.90
CA LEU A 273 11.77 7.03 -0.84
C LEU A 273 12.39 6.09 0.21
N LYS A 274 11.66 5.03 0.59
CA LYS A 274 12.19 3.98 1.45
C LYS A 274 13.40 3.31 0.82
N ARG A 275 13.33 2.92 -0.46
CA ARG A 275 14.47 2.37 -1.20
C ARG A 275 15.66 3.31 -1.19
N TYR A 276 15.46 4.59 -1.51
CA TYR A 276 16.53 5.59 -1.48
C TYR A 276 17.23 5.63 -0.11
N ALA A 277 16.46 5.65 0.98
CA ALA A 277 17.02 5.73 2.32
C ALA A 277 17.94 4.55 2.64
N VAL A 278 17.54 3.33 2.26
CA VAL A 278 18.32 2.11 2.54
C VAL A 278 19.47 1.91 1.55
N ASP A 279 19.27 2.19 0.27
CA ASP A 279 20.32 2.10 -0.77
C ASP A 279 21.47 3.10 -0.51
N SER A 280 21.17 4.25 0.11
CA SER A 280 22.14 5.33 0.36
C SER A 280 23.16 5.02 1.47
N LEU A 281 22.96 3.96 2.25
CA LEU A 281 23.82 3.63 3.38
C LEU A 281 24.41 2.21 3.23
N PRO A 282 25.73 2.03 3.44
CA PRO A 282 26.30 0.69 3.44
C PRO A 282 25.87 -0.09 4.69
N LEU A 283 25.88 -1.43 4.61
CA LEU A 283 25.46 -2.32 5.70
C LEU A 283 26.20 -2.06 7.02
N ASP A 284 27.50 -1.74 6.96
CA ASP A 284 28.33 -1.48 8.14
C ASP A 284 27.85 -0.27 8.95
N GLU A 285 27.14 0.67 8.30
CA GLU A 285 26.53 1.81 8.97
C GLU A 285 25.25 1.43 9.71
N TYR A 286 24.51 0.40 9.28
CA TYR A 286 23.25 -0.01 9.94
C TYR A 286 23.51 -0.37 11.40
N LYS A 287 24.55 -1.17 11.67
CA LYS A 287 24.92 -1.56 13.03
C LYS A 287 25.26 -0.37 13.92
N LYS A 288 25.93 0.64 13.35
CA LYS A 288 26.33 1.87 14.06
C LYS A 288 25.14 2.78 14.35
N ILE A 289 24.21 2.87 13.41
CA ILE A 289 23.02 3.73 13.48
C ILE A 289 21.98 3.14 14.44
N LEU A 290 21.68 1.85 14.28
CA LEU A 290 20.57 1.21 14.97
C LEU A 290 20.92 0.83 16.42
N GLN A 291 22.20 0.57 16.72
CA GLN A 291 22.71 0.20 18.07
C GLN A 291 21.83 -0.83 18.79
N THR A 292 21.28 -1.78 18.04
CA THR A 292 20.28 -2.72 18.51
C THR A 292 20.89 -3.71 19.49
N LYS A 293 20.46 -3.60 20.76
CA LYS A 293 20.75 -4.60 21.81
C LYS A 293 19.44 -5.25 22.22
N PRO A 294 19.46 -6.55 22.61
CA PRO A 294 18.28 -7.18 23.18
C PRO A 294 17.78 -6.39 24.39
N ILE A 295 16.47 -6.14 24.42
CA ILE A 295 15.80 -5.37 25.48
C ILE A 295 15.97 -6.08 26.84
N LYS A 296 15.89 -7.40 26.83
CA LYS A 296 16.10 -8.30 27.96
C LYS A 296 16.79 -9.58 27.44
N GLN A 297 17.29 -10.42 28.33
CA GLN A 297 17.76 -11.76 27.96
C GLN A 297 16.75 -12.77 28.47
N VAL A 298 16.15 -13.53 27.56
CA VAL A 298 15.17 -14.57 27.87
C VAL A 298 15.83 -15.91 27.59
N ASN A 299 16.06 -16.72 28.63
CA ASN A 299 16.66 -18.05 28.49
C ASN A 299 15.64 -19.09 27.94
N LYS A 300 15.03 -18.76 26.80
CA LYS A 300 14.03 -19.56 26.08
C LYS A 300 14.42 -19.63 24.62
N LYS A 301 14.16 -20.79 24.01
CA LYS A 301 14.49 -21.09 22.61
C LYS A 301 13.22 -21.05 21.76
N VAL A 302 13.30 -20.40 20.60
CA VAL A 302 12.24 -20.37 19.61
C VAL A 302 12.78 -20.91 18.28
N ALA A 303 12.06 -21.86 17.70
CA ALA A 303 12.35 -22.36 16.36
C ALA A 303 11.37 -21.77 15.35
N ILE A 304 11.86 -21.42 14.16
CA ILE A 304 11.05 -20.85 13.09
C ILE A 304 11.23 -21.72 11.86
N ILE A 305 10.13 -22.19 11.27
CA ILE A 305 10.15 -23.05 10.08
C ILE A 305 9.82 -22.21 8.84
N GLY A 306 10.82 -22.01 7.98
CA GLY A 306 10.76 -21.19 6.77
C GLY A 306 11.40 -19.82 6.96
N SER A 307 12.25 -19.42 6.00
CA SER A 307 12.99 -18.14 6.01
C SER A 307 12.39 -17.07 5.09
N GLY A 308 11.08 -17.13 4.83
CA GLY A 308 10.36 -16.07 4.10
C GLY A 308 10.16 -14.79 4.93
N PRO A 309 9.43 -13.79 4.40
CA PRO A 309 9.24 -12.50 5.06
C PRO A 309 8.73 -12.61 6.51
N ALA A 310 7.77 -13.51 6.74
CA ALA A 310 7.17 -13.72 8.04
C ALA A 310 8.13 -14.35 9.06
N GLY A 311 8.89 -15.37 8.64
CA GLY A 311 9.85 -16.05 9.51
C GLY A 311 11.00 -15.13 9.90
N LEU A 312 11.53 -14.36 8.95
CA LEU A 312 12.59 -13.38 9.19
C LEU A 312 12.11 -12.22 10.09
N SER A 313 10.88 -11.75 9.90
CA SER A 313 10.26 -10.75 10.77
C SER A 313 10.11 -11.27 12.20
N ALA A 314 9.54 -12.46 12.38
CA ALA A 314 9.43 -13.08 13.70
C ALA A 314 10.82 -13.25 14.35
N ALA A 315 11.83 -13.68 13.57
CA ALA A 315 13.19 -13.85 14.06
C ALA A 315 13.82 -12.55 14.56
N TYR A 316 13.67 -11.48 13.78
CA TYR A 316 14.13 -10.13 14.14
C TYR A 316 13.55 -9.67 15.48
N PHE A 317 12.21 -9.66 15.60
CA PHE A 317 11.56 -9.13 16.79
C PHE A 317 11.79 -10.01 18.03
N LEU A 318 11.74 -11.34 17.90
CA LEU A 318 12.04 -12.25 19.02
C LEU A 318 13.48 -12.10 19.52
N THR A 319 14.44 -11.87 18.62
CA THR A 319 15.84 -11.64 19.01
C THR A 319 15.99 -10.32 19.77
N LEU A 320 15.34 -9.25 19.31
CA LEU A 320 15.30 -7.98 20.04
C LEU A 320 14.60 -8.11 21.40
N MET A 321 13.60 -8.97 21.52
CA MET A 321 12.92 -9.30 22.78
C MET A 321 13.76 -10.18 23.71
N GLY A 322 14.89 -10.74 23.24
CA GLY A 322 15.83 -11.49 24.08
C GLY A 322 15.82 -13.01 23.93
N TYR A 323 15.07 -13.56 22.99
CA TYR A 323 14.97 -15.00 22.79
C TYR A 323 16.16 -15.53 21.99
N LYS A 324 16.52 -16.81 22.23
CA LYS A 324 17.43 -17.53 21.34
C LYS A 324 16.62 -18.09 20.15
N VAL A 325 16.86 -17.55 18.96
CA VAL A 325 16.10 -17.89 17.75
C VAL A 325 16.94 -18.71 16.78
N THR A 326 16.36 -19.81 16.28
CA THR A 326 16.91 -20.56 15.14
C THR A 326 15.85 -20.67 14.04
N VAL A 327 16.18 -20.21 12.83
CA VAL A 327 15.37 -20.34 11.62
C VAL A 327 15.84 -21.56 10.84
N TYR A 328 14.91 -22.39 10.37
CA TYR A 328 15.17 -23.58 9.58
C TYR A 328 14.63 -23.37 8.16
N GLU A 329 15.50 -23.51 7.17
CA GLU A 329 15.23 -23.28 5.76
C GLU A 329 15.55 -24.55 4.95
N GLU A 330 14.61 -24.97 4.10
CA GLU A 330 14.78 -26.15 3.24
C GLU A 330 15.83 -25.91 2.15
N ASN A 331 15.83 -24.72 1.56
CA ASN A 331 16.70 -24.39 0.45
C ASN A 331 18.12 -24.02 0.89
N GLU A 332 19.00 -23.87 -0.10
CA GLU A 332 20.42 -23.59 0.09
C GLU A 332 20.71 -22.24 0.77
N LYS A 333 19.89 -21.22 0.47
CA LYS A 333 19.97 -19.86 1.00
C LYS A 333 18.64 -19.43 1.58
N ALA A 334 18.70 -18.48 2.52
CA ALA A 334 17.51 -17.91 3.15
C ALA A 334 16.80 -16.90 2.25
N GLY A 335 15.50 -16.69 2.48
CA GLY A 335 14.70 -15.66 1.83
C GLY A 335 13.36 -16.12 1.28
N GLY A 336 13.13 -17.44 1.18
CA GLY A 336 11.90 -18.01 0.62
C GLY A 336 11.57 -17.44 -0.76
N ILE A 337 10.32 -17.06 -0.99
CA ILE A 337 9.86 -16.54 -2.29
C ILE A 337 10.59 -15.28 -2.75
N MET A 338 11.13 -14.48 -1.82
CA MET A 338 11.90 -13.28 -2.17
C MET A 338 13.18 -13.63 -2.94
N ARG A 339 13.77 -14.80 -2.67
CA ARG A 339 14.96 -15.29 -3.37
C ARG A 339 14.63 -16.16 -4.56
N TYR A 340 13.69 -17.08 -4.38
CA TYR A 340 13.45 -18.18 -5.33
C TYR A 340 12.28 -17.94 -6.28
N GLY A 341 11.41 -16.97 -5.99
CA GLY A 341 10.26 -16.64 -6.84
C GLY A 341 10.41 -15.30 -7.56
N ILE A 342 10.66 -14.23 -6.82
CA ILE A 342 10.70 -12.88 -7.39
C ILE A 342 11.89 -12.76 -8.36
N PRO A 343 11.69 -12.29 -9.60
CA PRO A 343 12.77 -12.13 -10.56
C PRO A 343 13.85 -11.13 -10.12
N ALA A 344 15.10 -11.37 -10.52
CA ALA A 344 16.25 -10.55 -10.12
C ALA A 344 16.17 -9.10 -10.61
N TYR A 345 15.48 -8.87 -11.72
CA TYR A 345 15.27 -7.53 -12.27
C TYR A 345 14.30 -6.66 -11.44
N ARG A 346 13.54 -7.28 -10.51
CA ARG A 346 12.67 -6.59 -9.53
C ARG A 346 13.31 -6.59 -8.13
N LEU A 347 13.91 -7.70 -7.74
CA LEU A 347 14.56 -7.88 -6.45
C LEU A 347 15.93 -8.56 -6.62
N PRO A 348 17.02 -7.76 -6.65
CA PRO A 348 18.38 -8.28 -6.64
C PRO A 348 18.69 -9.09 -5.38
N ASP A 349 19.54 -10.10 -5.51
CA ASP A 349 19.94 -10.94 -4.38
C ASP A 349 20.70 -10.13 -3.31
N GLU A 350 21.50 -9.15 -3.73
CA GLU A 350 22.32 -8.30 -2.87
C GLU A 350 21.45 -7.45 -1.92
N ALA A 351 20.30 -6.98 -2.41
CA ALA A 351 19.34 -6.22 -1.60
C ALA A 351 18.75 -7.10 -0.49
N LEU A 352 18.37 -8.33 -0.83
CA LEU A 352 17.88 -9.30 0.14
C LEU A 352 18.98 -9.75 1.12
N ASP A 353 20.19 -9.99 0.62
CA ASP A 353 21.36 -10.37 1.43
C ASP A 353 21.67 -9.29 2.48
N LYS A 354 21.56 -8.01 2.12
CA LYS A 354 21.76 -6.89 3.06
C LYS A 354 20.76 -6.89 4.21
N ASP A 355 19.48 -7.15 3.94
CA ASP A 355 18.46 -7.31 4.99
C ASP A 355 18.75 -8.55 5.88
N LEU A 356 19.11 -9.68 5.26
CA LEU A 356 19.43 -10.94 5.95
C LEU A 356 20.66 -10.79 6.86
N ASP A 357 21.73 -10.18 6.36
CA ASP A 357 22.97 -9.99 7.09
C ASP A 357 22.76 -9.13 8.33
N PHE A 358 21.90 -8.11 8.23
CA PHE A 358 21.52 -7.33 9.40
C PHE A 358 20.79 -8.20 10.43
N ILE A 359 19.80 -8.99 10.04
CA ILE A 359 19.06 -9.90 10.94
C ILE A 359 20.01 -10.91 11.60
N ILE A 360 20.90 -11.54 10.83
CA ILE A 360 21.92 -12.48 11.33
C ILE A 360 22.83 -11.79 12.34
N SER A 361 23.20 -10.52 12.09
CA SER A 361 24.07 -9.75 12.98
C SER A 361 23.48 -9.47 14.36
N LEU A 362 22.15 -9.62 14.53
CA LEU A 362 21.48 -9.53 15.83
C LEU A 362 21.63 -10.80 16.66
N GLY A 363 22.12 -11.90 16.07
CA GLY A 363 22.30 -13.19 16.72
C GLY A 363 21.29 -14.26 16.30
N VAL A 364 20.52 -14.03 15.22
CA VAL A 364 19.65 -15.06 14.62
C VAL A 364 20.51 -16.15 13.98
N GLU A 365 20.28 -17.41 14.36
CA GLU A 365 20.90 -18.56 13.70
C GLU A 365 19.99 -19.02 12.55
N ILE A 366 20.52 -19.14 11.32
CA ILE A 366 19.77 -19.68 10.18
C ILE A 366 20.42 -20.98 9.71
N LYS A 367 19.65 -22.07 9.71
CA LYS A 367 20.05 -23.39 9.22
C LYS A 367 19.41 -23.67 7.87
N THR A 368 20.20 -23.52 6.81
CA THR A 368 19.80 -23.84 5.42
C THR A 368 20.00 -25.32 5.11
N ASN A 369 19.50 -25.77 3.95
CA ASN A 369 19.52 -27.18 3.54
C ASN A 369 18.89 -28.12 4.57
N TYR A 370 17.91 -27.63 5.32
CA TYR A 370 17.29 -28.33 6.44
C TYR A 370 15.80 -28.48 6.22
N LYS A 371 15.42 -29.45 5.38
CA LYS A 371 14.02 -29.82 5.18
C LYS A 371 13.45 -30.46 6.45
N ILE A 372 12.37 -29.89 6.97
CA ILE A 372 11.61 -30.45 8.09
C ILE A 372 10.69 -31.55 7.58
N ASP A 373 10.84 -32.74 8.17
CA ASP A 373 9.90 -33.84 8.06
C ASP A 373 9.19 -34.03 9.42
N GLN A 374 8.26 -34.98 9.50
CA GLN A 374 7.49 -35.22 10.72
C GLN A 374 8.35 -35.64 11.92
N GLU A 375 9.47 -36.33 11.71
CA GLU A 375 10.36 -36.76 12.80
C GLU A 375 11.16 -35.57 13.35
N LYS A 376 11.75 -34.76 12.46
CA LYS A 376 12.42 -33.52 12.83
C LYS A 376 11.47 -32.55 13.50
N PHE A 377 10.22 -32.48 13.06
CA PHE A 377 9.20 -31.64 13.69
C PHE A 377 8.96 -32.06 15.15
N LYS A 378 8.76 -33.36 15.43
CA LYS A 378 8.57 -33.87 16.81
C LYS A 378 9.75 -33.50 17.70
N ARG A 379 10.97 -33.72 17.22
CA ARG A 379 12.18 -33.33 17.95
C ARG A 379 12.23 -31.83 18.25
N MET A 380 11.91 -31.00 17.25
CA MET A 380 11.86 -29.54 17.43
C MET A 380 10.82 -29.13 18.46
N TYR A 381 9.67 -29.81 18.50
CA TYR A 381 8.57 -29.56 19.45
C TYR A 381 8.96 -29.87 20.90
N GLU A 382 9.83 -30.87 21.10
CA GLU A 382 10.40 -31.22 22.41
C GLU A 382 11.50 -30.24 22.84
N GLU A 383 12.41 -29.87 21.94
CA GLU A 383 13.62 -29.09 22.24
C GLU A 383 13.37 -27.58 22.41
N ASN A 384 12.26 -27.06 21.89
CA ASN A 384 11.98 -25.62 21.86
C ASN A 384 10.80 -25.22 22.77
N ASN A 385 10.81 -23.97 23.21
CA ASN A 385 9.73 -23.41 24.01
C ASN A 385 8.57 -22.93 23.15
N ALA A 386 8.85 -22.44 21.93
CA ALA A 386 7.86 -22.08 20.92
C ALA A 386 8.36 -22.43 19.52
N ILE A 387 7.40 -22.67 18.61
CA ILE A 387 7.63 -22.89 17.18
C ILE A 387 6.75 -21.92 16.39
N VAL A 388 7.34 -21.24 15.41
CA VAL A 388 6.60 -20.44 14.42
C VAL A 388 6.60 -21.18 13.08
N LEU A 389 5.41 -21.48 12.58
CA LEU A 389 5.22 -21.95 11.21
C LEU A 389 5.17 -20.76 10.26
N SER A 390 6.03 -20.74 9.25
CA SER A 390 6.08 -19.65 8.25
C SER A 390 6.52 -20.16 6.88
N THR A 391 6.03 -21.35 6.49
CA THR A 391 6.43 -22.06 5.26
C THR A 391 5.83 -21.49 3.97
N GLY A 392 4.92 -20.52 4.07
CA GLY A 392 4.30 -19.88 2.91
C GLY A 392 3.46 -20.82 2.04
N PHE A 393 3.13 -20.39 0.82
CA PHE A 393 2.47 -21.22 -0.19
C PHE A 393 3.49 -21.69 -1.23
N ASN A 394 3.98 -22.90 -1.05
CA ASN A 394 5.05 -23.49 -1.85
C ASN A 394 4.56 -24.43 -2.98
N LEU A 395 3.27 -24.77 -3.02
CA LEU A 395 2.71 -25.63 -4.06
C LEU A 395 1.99 -24.81 -5.12
N GLY A 396 2.22 -25.12 -6.40
CA GLY A 396 1.45 -24.56 -7.52
C GLY A 396 0.03 -25.14 -7.61
N ARG A 397 -0.94 -24.34 -8.05
CA ARG A 397 -2.28 -24.83 -8.41
C ARG A 397 -2.33 -25.15 -9.89
N SER A 398 -2.93 -26.30 -10.20
CA SER A 398 -3.21 -26.72 -11.57
C SER A 398 -4.63 -26.35 -11.99
N THR A 399 -4.80 -25.98 -13.27
CA THR A 399 -6.12 -25.74 -13.88
C THR A 399 -6.96 -27.01 -13.93
N ARG A 400 -6.32 -28.18 -13.93
CA ARG A 400 -6.93 -29.52 -14.01
C ARG A 400 -7.78 -29.73 -15.26
N VAL A 401 -7.58 -28.93 -16.30
CA VAL A 401 -8.22 -29.16 -17.60
C VAL A 401 -7.55 -30.35 -18.29
N PRO A 402 -8.24 -31.04 -19.22
CA PRO A 402 -7.64 -32.13 -19.98
C PRO A 402 -6.30 -31.72 -20.61
N GLY A 403 -5.25 -32.52 -20.39
CA GLY A 403 -3.92 -32.29 -20.95
C GLY A 403 -2.97 -31.47 -20.06
N THR A 404 -3.37 -31.12 -18.84
CA THR A 404 -2.49 -30.39 -17.89
C THR A 404 -1.32 -31.24 -17.38
N GLU A 405 -1.45 -32.56 -17.40
CA GLU A 405 -0.43 -33.53 -17.01
C GLU A 405 0.67 -33.75 -18.06
N ARG A 406 0.60 -33.06 -19.21
CA ARG A 406 1.51 -33.25 -20.33
C ARG A 406 2.87 -32.61 -20.08
N GLU A 407 3.91 -33.25 -20.62
CA GLU A 407 5.25 -32.68 -20.67
C GLU A 407 5.22 -31.35 -21.45
N GLY A 408 5.83 -30.31 -20.88
CA GLY A 408 5.77 -28.94 -21.40
C GLY A 408 4.69 -28.06 -20.76
N VAL A 409 3.83 -28.61 -19.89
CA VAL A 409 3.00 -27.83 -18.96
C VAL A 409 3.74 -27.74 -17.62
N VAL A 410 4.17 -26.55 -17.23
CA VAL A 410 4.99 -26.32 -16.03
C VAL A 410 4.30 -25.41 -15.04
N GLN A 411 4.60 -25.58 -13.75
CA GLN A 411 4.11 -24.68 -12.71
C GLN A 411 4.98 -23.42 -12.63
N ALA A 412 4.35 -22.28 -12.40
CA ALA A 412 5.04 -20.99 -12.33
C ALA A 412 6.17 -20.93 -11.31
N LEU A 413 5.96 -21.48 -10.10
CA LEU A 413 6.96 -21.46 -9.04
C LEU A 413 8.21 -22.26 -9.42
N ASP A 414 8.01 -23.46 -9.97
CA ASP A 414 9.12 -24.30 -10.42
C ASP A 414 9.89 -23.59 -11.53
N PHE A 415 9.19 -23.03 -12.52
CA PHE A 415 9.80 -22.26 -13.61
C PHE A 415 10.61 -21.06 -13.10
N LEU A 416 10.04 -20.23 -12.22
CA LEU A 416 10.75 -19.06 -11.68
C LEU A 416 11.98 -19.46 -10.89
N GLN A 417 11.90 -20.56 -10.12
CA GLN A 417 13.07 -21.11 -9.43
C GLN A 417 14.14 -21.57 -10.42
N GLU A 418 13.79 -22.22 -11.53
CA GLU A 418 14.76 -22.57 -12.58
C GLU A 418 15.43 -21.35 -13.19
N VAL A 419 14.68 -20.25 -13.38
CA VAL A 419 15.24 -18.97 -13.85
C VAL A 419 16.24 -18.43 -12.83
N ARG A 420 15.92 -18.43 -11.54
CA ARG A 420 16.86 -18.01 -10.48
C ARG A 420 18.11 -18.89 -10.43
N ASP A 421 17.96 -20.19 -10.56
CA ASP A 421 19.09 -21.13 -10.61
C ASP A 421 19.98 -20.89 -11.84
N TYR A 422 19.40 -20.51 -12.99
CA TYR A 422 20.15 -20.12 -14.18
C TYR A 422 20.95 -18.84 -13.96
N LEU A 423 20.33 -17.81 -13.37
CA LEU A 423 20.98 -16.52 -13.12
C LEU A 423 22.12 -16.60 -12.11
N THR A 424 22.04 -17.53 -11.16
CA THR A 424 23.09 -17.79 -10.16
C THR A 424 24.17 -18.76 -10.66
N GLY A 425 24.04 -19.28 -11.88
CA GLY A 425 24.98 -20.25 -12.47
C GLY A 425 24.87 -21.67 -11.93
N LYS A 426 23.89 -21.96 -11.07
CA LYS A 426 23.58 -23.31 -10.59
C LYS A 426 23.03 -24.21 -11.70
N ARG A 427 22.41 -23.59 -12.70
CA ARG A 427 21.89 -24.21 -13.92
C ARG A 427 22.47 -23.50 -15.15
N THR A 428 22.73 -24.25 -16.21
CA THR A 428 23.36 -23.71 -17.43
C THR A 428 22.37 -23.25 -18.49
N ASP A 429 21.12 -23.74 -18.46
CA ASP A 429 20.06 -23.40 -19.41
C ASP A 429 18.68 -23.58 -18.77
N VAL A 430 17.71 -22.75 -19.16
CA VAL A 430 16.29 -22.92 -18.80
C VAL A 430 15.56 -23.46 -20.03
N GLN A 431 14.82 -24.55 -19.84
CA GLN A 431 14.06 -25.14 -20.93
C GLN A 431 12.84 -24.26 -21.23
N ILE A 432 12.92 -23.54 -22.34
CA ILE A 432 11.85 -22.72 -22.90
C ILE A 432 11.76 -22.99 -24.40
N THR A 433 10.56 -22.87 -24.95
CA THR A 433 10.34 -22.94 -26.40
C THR A 433 10.25 -21.54 -27.03
N ASP A 434 10.20 -21.47 -28.36
CA ASP A 434 10.08 -20.20 -29.08
C ASP A 434 8.64 -19.66 -29.13
N ASN A 435 7.67 -20.36 -28.52
CA ASN A 435 6.27 -19.95 -28.41
C ASN A 435 5.65 -20.46 -27.10
N VAL A 436 5.51 -19.57 -26.11
CA VAL A 436 5.09 -19.92 -24.75
C VAL A 436 3.78 -19.22 -24.40
N LEU A 437 2.90 -19.94 -23.69
CA LEU A 437 1.68 -19.37 -23.13
C LEU A 437 1.71 -19.42 -21.60
N VAL A 438 1.34 -18.32 -20.96
CA VAL A 438 1.22 -18.23 -19.49
C VAL A 438 -0.25 -18.07 -19.11
N ILE A 439 -0.74 -18.86 -18.16
CA ILE A 439 -2.13 -18.80 -17.67
C ILE A 439 -2.14 -18.12 -16.30
N GLY A 440 -2.76 -16.95 -16.21
CA GLY A 440 -2.95 -16.20 -14.96
C GLY A 440 -2.93 -14.68 -15.14
N GLY A 441 -3.58 -13.97 -14.22
CA GLY A 441 -3.65 -12.49 -14.22
C GLY A 441 -2.88 -11.80 -13.09
N GLY A 442 -2.24 -12.55 -12.18
CA GLY A 442 -1.54 -11.98 -11.02
C GLY A 442 -0.06 -11.66 -11.29
N ASN A 443 0.59 -10.99 -10.34
CA ASN A 443 2.02 -10.63 -10.43
C ASN A 443 2.94 -11.81 -10.79
N VAL A 444 2.67 -13.01 -10.27
CA VAL A 444 3.45 -14.22 -10.60
C VAL A 444 3.35 -14.57 -12.09
N ALA A 445 2.18 -14.38 -12.72
CA ALA A 445 2.00 -14.65 -14.14
C ALA A 445 2.82 -13.66 -14.98
N PHE A 446 2.83 -12.38 -14.59
CA PHE A 446 3.66 -11.36 -15.26
C PHE A 446 5.15 -11.61 -15.03
N ASP A 447 5.58 -11.98 -13.82
CA ASP A 447 6.95 -12.38 -13.53
C ASP A 447 7.39 -13.54 -14.46
N CYS A 448 6.52 -14.54 -14.67
CA CYS A 448 6.77 -15.63 -15.63
C CYS A 448 6.85 -15.10 -17.06
N SER A 449 5.84 -14.37 -17.55
CA SER A 449 5.78 -13.86 -18.93
C SER A 449 7.00 -13.02 -19.29
N ARG A 450 7.38 -12.10 -18.40
CA ARG A 450 8.54 -11.22 -18.55
C ARG A 450 9.87 -11.96 -18.48
N SER A 451 9.97 -12.98 -17.64
CA SER A 451 11.16 -13.85 -17.59
C SER A 451 11.29 -14.68 -18.86
N VAL A 452 10.19 -15.22 -19.38
CA VAL A 452 10.18 -15.92 -20.67
C VAL A 452 10.55 -14.97 -21.80
N ALA A 453 9.99 -13.76 -21.84
CA ALA A 453 10.26 -12.78 -22.88
C ALA A 453 11.76 -12.46 -22.98
N ARG A 454 12.42 -12.22 -21.83
CA ARG A 454 13.87 -12.02 -21.75
C ARG A 454 14.65 -13.24 -22.24
N LEU A 455 14.32 -14.43 -21.74
CA LEU A 455 15.01 -15.66 -22.14
C LEU A 455 14.83 -15.95 -23.64
N GLN A 456 13.64 -15.75 -24.20
CA GLN A 456 13.39 -15.90 -25.63
C GLN A 456 14.15 -14.85 -26.45
N LYS A 457 14.21 -13.60 -25.98
CA LYS A 457 15.00 -12.56 -26.63
C LYS A 457 16.48 -12.95 -26.67
N MET A 458 17.03 -13.45 -25.56
CA MET A 458 18.42 -13.92 -25.46
C MET A 458 18.70 -15.18 -26.29
N LYS A 459 17.77 -16.14 -26.34
CA LYS A 459 17.96 -17.46 -26.99
C LYS A 459 17.58 -17.49 -28.47
N TYR A 460 16.54 -16.75 -28.86
CA TYR A 460 15.93 -16.78 -30.20
C TYR A 460 15.91 -15.42 -30.91
N GLY A 461 16.30 -14.33 -30.24
CA GLY A 461 16.32 -12.97 -30.82
C GLY A 461 14.93 -12.32 -30.96
N LYS A 462 13.85 -13.04 -30.64
CA LYS A 462 12.45 -12.64 -30.78
C LYS A 462 11.67 -13.00 -29.50
N VAL A 463 10.60 -12.26 -29.24
CA VAL A 463 9.65 -12.55 -28.16
C VAL A 463 8.35 -13.06 -28.78
N LYS A 464 7.86 -14.21 -28.30
CA LYS A 464 6.55 -14.77 -28.65
C LYS A 464 5.97 -15.41 -27.40
N VAL A 465 5.42 -14.55 -26.56
CA VAL A 465 4.77 -14.91 -25.28
C VAL A 465 3.33 -14.41 -25.32
N THR A 466 2.40 -15.31 -25.02
CA THR A 466 0.98 -14.97 -24.85
C THR A 466 0.57 -15.22 -23.41
N GLN A 467 -0.03 -14.25 -22.75
CA GLN A 467 -0.60 -14.42 -21.41
C GLN A 467 -2.12 -14.44 -21.51
N VAL A 468 -2.76 -15.42 -20.89
CA VAL A 468 -4.22 -15.58 -20.86
C VAL A 468 -4.71 -15.46 -19.42
N CYS A 469 -5.69 -14.61 -19.18
CA CYS A 469 -6.27 -14.41 -17.85
C CYS A 469 -7.81 -14.34 -17.88
N LEU A 470 -8.42 -14.72 -16.76
CA LEU A 470 -9.87 -14.72 -16.57
C LEU A 470 -10.40 -13.29 -16.49
N GLU A 471 -9.60 -12.43 -15.87
CA GLU A 471 -9.91 -11.05 -15.54
C GLU A 471 -9.90 -10.18 -16.80
N THR A 472 -10.79 -9.19 -16.82
CA THR A 472 -10.67 -8.04 -17.71
C THR A 472 -9.62 -7.08 -17.18
N LEU A 473 -9.11 -6.19 -18.02
CA LEU A 473 -8.00 -5.29 -17.66
C LEU A 473 -8.31 -4.40 -16.44
N ASP A 474 -9.58 -4.04 -16.23
CA ASP A 474 -10.05 -3.21 -15.11
C ASP A 474 -10.08 -3.93 -13.76
N ILE A 475 -10.09 -5.26 -13.74
CA ILE A 475 -10.11 -6.09 -12.51
C ILE A 475 -8.92 -7.06 -12.43
N ILE A 476 -7.89 -6.85 -13.24
CA ILE A 476 -6.68 -7.68 -13.22
C ILE A 476 -5.97 -7.52 -11.86
N PRO A 477 -5.54 -8.62 -11.20
CA PRO A 477 -4.98 -8.54 -9.86
C PRO A 477 -3.51 -8.12 -9.82
N ALA A 478 -2.83 -8.01 -10.96
CA ALA A 478 -1.45 -7.56 -11.02
C ALA A 478 -1.32 -6.04 -10.86
N ASP A 479 -0.15 -5.61 -10.41
CA ASP A 479 0.20 -4.19 -10.34
C ASP A 479 0.25 -3.61 -11.77
N LYS A 480 -0.20 -2.36 -11.93
CA LYS A 480 -0.31 -1.73 -13.25
C LYS A 480 1.03 -1.66 -13.96
N GLU A 481 2.10 -1.38 -13.20
CA GLU A 481 3.46 -1.32 -13.75
C GLU A 481 3.87 -2.66 -14.37
N GLU A 482 3.48 -3.80 -13.78
CA GLU A 482 3.80 -5.12 -14.34
C GLU A 482 3.08 -5.39 -15.65
N VAL A 483 1.83 -4.91 -15.78
CA VAL A 483 1.05 -5.03 -17.02
C VAL A 483 1.67 -4.18 -18.13
N GLU A 484 1.98 -2.92 -17.83
CA GLU A 484 2.60 -1.96 -18.76
C GLU A 484 3.98 -2.46 -19.20
N GLU A 485 4.85 -2.80 -18.24
CA GLU A 485 6.23 -3.25 -18.51
C GLU A 485 6.28 -4.55 -19.33
N SER A 486 5.30 -5.44 -19.15
CA SER A 486 5.17 -6.67 -19.95
C SER A 486 4.76 -6.39 -21.39
N GLY A 487 3.86 -5.43 -21.61
CA GLY A 487 3.48 -4.99 -22.94
C GLY A 487 4.66 -4.36 -23.70
N GLU A 488 5.43 -3.51 -23.03
CA GLU A 488 6.67 -2.92 -23.55
C GLU A 488 7.72 -3.98 -23.93
N GLU A 489 7.72 -5.12 -23.22
CA GLU A 489 8.62 -6.26 -23.46
C GLU A 489 8.10 -7.23 -24.54
N GLY A 490 6.94 -6.94 -25.16
CA GLY A 490 6.38 -7.70 -26.27
C GLY A 490 5.49 -8.88 -25.87
N VAL A 491 5.02 -8.94 -24.62
CA VAL A 491 4.04 -9.94 -24.16
C VAL A 491 2.66 -9.56 -24.69
N VAL A 492 1.96 -10.53 -25.30
CA VAL A 492 0.57 -10.35 -25.76
C VAL A 492 -0.39 -10.81 -24.67
N LEU A 493 -1.15 -9.88 -24.09
CA LEU A 493 -2.15 -10.18 -23.06
C LEU A 493 -3.54 -10.41 -23.69
N ILE A 494 -4.17 -11.54 -23.33
CA ILE A 494 -5.53 -11.92 -23.71
C ILE A 494 -6.37 -12.03 -22.44
N CYS A 495 -7.17 -11.00 -22.19
CA CYS A 495 -8.07 -10.91 -21.04
C CYS A 495 -9.43 -11.60 -21.29
N GLY A 496 -10.16 -11.88 -20.21
CA GLY A 496 -11.54 -12.39 -20.29
C GLY A 496 -11.64 -13.82 -20.85
N ARG A 497 -10.61 -14.64 -20.65
CA ARG A 497 -10.51 -16.00 -21.22
C ARG A 497 -10.05 -17.01 -20.16
N GLY A 498 -10.71 -18.15 -20.10
CA GLY A 498 -10.35 -19.28 -19.23
C GLY A 498 -9.91 -20.53 -20.00
N PRO A 499 -9.14 -21.43 -19.38
CA PRO A 499 -8.68 -22.66 -20.02
C PRO A 499 -9.82 -23.69 -20.14
N LYS A 500 -9.97 -24.30 -21.32
CA LYS A 500 -10.88 -25.43 -21.58
C LYS A 500 -10.16 -26.77 -21.64
N GLN A 501 -9.08 -26.82 -22.42
CA GLN A 501 -8.21 -28.00 -22.56
C GLN A 501 -6.89 -27.61 -23.21
N ILE A 502 -5.84 -28.37 -22.94
CA ILE A 502 -4.58 -28.28 -23.67
C ILE A 502 -4.70 -29.04 -24.98
N ILE A 503 -4.38 -28.38 -26.09
CA ILE A 503 -4.40 -28.97 -27.43
C ILE A 503 -3.06 -29.63 -27.70
N ILE A 504 -3.09 -30.88 -28.14
CA ILE A 504 -1.92 -31.64 -28.57
C ILE A 504 -1.92 -31.86 -30.08
N ASP A 505 -0.73 -31.99 -30.66
CA ASP A 505 -0.56 -32.42 -32.05
C ASP A 505 -0.64 -33.95 -32.21
N GLU A 506 -0.51 -34.43 -33.44
CA GLU A 506 -0.55 -35.86 -33.77
C GLU A 506 0.60 -36.67 -33.15
N ASN A 507 1.69 -36.00 -32.78
CA ASN A 507 2.87 -36.61 -32.15
C ASN A 507 2.81 -36.56 -30.61
N GLY A 508 1.77 -35.95 -30.04
CA GLY A 508 1.57 -35.80 -28.61
C GLY A 508 2.23 -34.58 -27.97
N HIS A 509 2.77 -33.64 -28.76
CA HIS A 509 3.34 -32.38 -28.27
C HIS A 509 2.27 -31.30 -28.09
N ILE A 510 2.54 -30.33 -27.22
CA ILE A 510 1.65 -29.18 -27.02
C ILE A 510 1.58 -28.34 -28.30
N LYS A 511 0.35 -28.06 -28.75
CA LYS A 511 0.02 -27.18 -29.88
C LYS A 511 -0.62 -25.86 -29.43
N GLY A 512 -1.22 -25.83 -28.24
CA GLY A 512 -1.74 -24.60 -27.65
C GLY A 512 -2.78 -24.83 -26.57
N LEU A 513 -3.47 -23.75 -26.20
CA LEU A 513 -4.58 -23.74 -25.26
C LEU A 513 -5.89 -23.48 -26.01
N ASP A 514 -6.86 -24.37 -25.84
CA ASP A 514 -8.25 -24.07 -26.15
C ASP A 514 -8.83 -23.24 -25.00
N SER A 515 -9.15 -21.98 -25.28
CA SER A 515 -9.71 -21.07 -24.27
C SER A 515 -11.17 -20.75 -24.56
N MET A 516 -11.92 -20.48 -23.51
CA MET A 516 -13.34 -20.10 -23.54
C MET A 516 -13.52 -18.70 -22.96
N LYS A 517 -14.54 -17.97 -23.39
CA LYS A 517 -14.83 -16.63 -22.85
C LYS A 517 -15.25 -16.73 -21.39
N CYS A 518 -14.64 -15.91 -20.53
CA CYS A 518 -15.07 -15.69 -19.16
C CYS A 518 -16.06 -14.51 -19.15
N GLU A 519 -17.31 -14.78 -18.78
CA GLU A 519 -18.37 -13.76 -18.74
C GLU A 519 -18.35 -12.98 -17.41
N SER A 520 -17.98 -13.64 -16.32
CA SER A 520 -17.73 -13.00 -15.03
C SER A 520 -16.71 -13.82 -14.23
N VAL A 521 -15.90 -13.15 -13.41
CA VAL A 521 -14.93 -13.79 -12.51
C VAL A 521 -15.49 -13.99 -11.10
N PHE A 522 -16.38 -13.08 -10.68
CA PHE A 522 -16.93 -13.03 -9.33
C PHE A 522 -18.46 -13.21 -9.35
N ASP A 523 -19.00 -13.77 -8.27
CA ASP A 523 -20.45 -13.80 -8.00
C ASP A 523 -20.96 -12.45 -7.46
N GLU A 524 -22.28 -12.37 -7.20
CA GLU A 524 -22.92 -11.17 -6.63
C GLU A 524 -22.37 -10.75 -5.26
N ASN A 525 -21.74 -11.68 -4.53
CA ASN A 525 -21.13 -11.45 -3.22
C ASN A 525 -19.62 -11.14 -3.34
N MET A 526 -19.10 -10.91 -4.55
CA MET A 526 -17.69 -10.70 -4.85
C MET A 526 -16.79 -11.90 -4.49
N ASN A 527 -17.35 -13.11 -4.36
CA ASN A 527 -16.55 -14.32 -4.24
C ASN A 527 -16.07 -14.78 -5.60
N PHE A 528 -14.85 -15.32 -5.65
CA PHE A 528 -14.31 -15.93 -6.86
C PHE A 528 -15.19 -17.11 -7.30
N ASN A 529 -15.86 -16.96 -8.44
CA ASN A 529 -16.77 -17.94 -9.04
C ASN A 529 -16.90 -17.67 -10.54
N PRO A 530 -15.92 -18.08 -11.36
CA PRO A 530 -15.89 -17.71 -12.76
C PRO A 530 -16.98 -18.43 -13.57
N HIS A 531 -17.72 -17.66 -14.37
CA HIS A 531 -18.70 -18.16 -15.32
C HIS A 531 -18.15 -18.09 -16.74
N PHE A 532 -18.37 -19.16 -17.51
CA PHE A 532 -17.79 -19.33 -18.83
C PHE A 532 -18.85 -19.56 -19.90
N ASN A 533 -18.59 -18.98 -21.07
CA ASN A 533 -19.28 -19.28 -22.30
C ASN A 533 -18.41 -20.20 -23.17
N GLU A 534 -18.75 -21.48 -23.18
CA GLU A 534 -18.01 -22.52 -23.89
C GLU A 534 -18.17 -22.49 -25.42
N GLU A 535 -19.13 -21.73 -25.94
CA GLU A 535 -19.36 -21.56 -27.38
C GLU A 535 -18.40 -20.54 -28.00
N ASP A 536 -18.05 -19.49 -27.23
CA ASP A 536 -17.04 -18.51 -27.63
C ASP A 536 -15.64 -19.03 -27.32
N ARG A 537 -15.08 -19.77 -28.29
CA ARG A 537 -13.77 -20.40 -28.21
C ARG A 537 -12.69 -19.60 -28.93
N LEU A 538 -11.50 -19.57 -28.34
CA LEU A 538 -10.29 -19.01 -28.94
C LEU A 538 -9.13 -19.98 -28.72
N ILE A 539 -8.50 -20.42 -29.81
CA ILE A 539 -7.31 -21.26 -29.75
C ILE A 539 -6.08 -20.34 -29.69
N CYS A 540 -5.33 -20.45 -28.59
CA CYS A 540 -4.07 -19.74 -28.39
C CYS A 540 -2.91 -20.70 -28.66
N GLU A 541 -2.20 -20.53 -29.77
CA GLU A 541 -1.11 -21.43 -30.17
C GLU A 541 0.11 -21.29 -29.25
N ALA A 542 0.64 -22.41 -28.76
CA ALA A 542 1.81 -22.47 -27.91
C ALA A 542 2.45 -23.86 -27.96
N THR A 543 3.75 -23.94 -27.66
CA THR A 543 4.48 -25.22 -27.57
C THR A 543 4.94 -25.55 -26.15
N MET A 544 4.69 -24.61 -25.21
CA MET A 544 4.91 -24.76 -23.78
C MET A 544 3.88 -23.90 -23.06
N ILE A 545 3.41 -24.38 -21.90
CA ILE A 545 2.40 -23.68 -21.08
C ILE A 545 2.91 -23.55 -19.65
N ILE A 546 2.78 -22.36 -19.08
CA ILE A 546 3.11 -22.08 -17.68
C ILE A 546 1.82 -21.77 -16.92
N GLU A 547 1.51 -22.55 -15.89
CA GLU A 547 0.36 -22.31 -15.01
C GLU A 547 0.74 -21.41 -13.83
N ALA A 548 0.15 -20.21 -13.79
CA ALA A 548 0.35 -19.19 -12.76
C ALA A 548 -0.97 -18.79 -12.08
N ILE A 549 -1.84 -19.78 -11.81
CA ILE A 549 -3.22 -19.58 -11.31
C ILE A 549 -3.36 -19.61 -9.77
N GLY A 550 -2.26 -19.35 -9.07
CA GLY A 550 -2.20 -19.30 -7.62
C GLY A 550 -1.47 -20.49 -6.98
N GLN A 551 -1.39 -20.43 -5.65
CA GLN A 551 -0.53 -21.30 -4.85
C GLN A 551 -1.31 -21.94 -3.70
N ALA A 552 -0.72 -22.94 -3.06
CA ALA A 552 -1.26 -23.66 -1.92
C ALA A 552 -0.15 -23.98 -0.90
N PRO A 553 -0.50 -24.14 0.38
CA PRO A 553 0.44 -24.56 1.40
C PRO A 553 0.69 -26.07 1.37
N ASP A 554 1.91 -26.47 1.71
CA ASP A 554 2.23 -27.83 2.13
C ASP A 554 2.35 -27.93 3.66
N TYR A 555 1.59 -28.85 4.26
CA TYR A 555 1.62 -29.16 5.69
C TYR A 555 2.03 -30.61 5.97
N SER A 556 2.66 -31.29 5.01
CA SER A 556 3.09 -32.69 5.11
C SER A 556 4.10 -32.94 6.25
N TYR A 557 4.87 -31.90 6.60
CA TYR A 557 5.88 -31.92 7.65
C TYR A 557 5.31 -31.92 9.08
N ILE A 558 4.02 -31.59 9.25
CA ILE A 558 3.37 -31.56 10.56
C ILE A 558 2.79 -32.95 10.86
N PRO A 559 3.14 -33.59 12.00
CA PRO A 559 2.55 -34.86 12.40
C PRO A 559 1.02 -34.79 12.49
N ASP A 560 0.32 -35.83 12.02
CA ASP A 560 -1.15 -35.85 11.97
C ASP A 560 -1.83 -35.65 13.34
N GLU A 561 -1.22 -36.12 14.41
CA GLU A 561 -1.72 -35.93 15.80
C GLU A 561 -1.73 -34.45 16.23
N ILE A 562 -0.78 -33.65 15.72
CA ILE A 562 -0.72 -32.21 15.98
C ILE A 562 -1.64 -31.48 15.01
N LYS A 563 -1.58 -31.85 13.73
CA LYS A 563 -2.37 -31.23 12.66
C LYS A 563 -3.87 -31.35 12.90
N SER A 564 -4.35 -32.48 13.43
CA SER A 564 -5.76 -32.69 13.77
C SER A 564 -6.30 -31.79 14.90
N LYS A 565 -5.42 -31.19 15.70
CA LYS A 565 -5.78 -30.23 16.76
C LYS A 565 -5.81 -28.78 16.25
N MET A 566 -5.32 -28.54 15.03
CA MET A 566 -5.32 -27.22 14.39
C MET A 566 -6.59 -27.00 13.57
N LYS A 567 -6.94 -25.73 13.36
CA LYS A 567 -8.08 -25.33 12.53
C LYS A 567 -7.59 -24.76 11.20
N PHE A 568 -8.27 -25.15 10.12
CA PHE A 568 -7.97 -24.69 8.77
C PHE A 568 -9.22 -24.17 8.08
N GLU A 569 -9.08 -23.06 7.36
CA GLU A 569 -10.13 -22.49 6.52
C GLU A 569 -9.57 -22.17 5.14
N ARG A 570 -10.15 -22.79 4.10
CA ARG A 570 -9.67 -22.66 2.70
C ARG A 570 -8.15 -22.89 2.56
N GLY A 571 -7.61 -23.82 3.34
CA GLY A 571 -6.17 -24.16 3.37
C GLY A 571 -5.30 -23.29 4.28
N LYS A 572 -5.81 -22.18 4.81
CA LYS A 572 -5.09 -21.30 5.73
C LYS A 572 -5.26 -21.76 7.19
N ILE A 573 -4.23 -21.59 8.00
CA ILE A 573 -4.28 -21.84 9.45
C ILE A 573 -5.07 -20.72 10.12
N VAL A 574 -6.07 -21.10 10.92
CA VAL A 574 -6.86 -20.17 11.74
C VAL A 574 -6.15 -19.96 13.07
N LEU A 575 -5.95 -18.69 13.44
CA LEU A 575 -5.27 -18.30 14.67
C LEU A 575 -6.22 -17.71 15.71
N ASP A 576 -5.83 -17.79 16.97
CA ASP A 576 -6.43 -16.99 18.05
C ASP A 576 -5.91 -15.54 18.07
N LYS A 577 -6.40 -14.74 19.03
CA LYS A 577 -6.02 -13.33 19.20
C LYS A 577 -4.53 -13.11 19.51
N ASP A 578 -3.85 -14.13 20.02
CA ASP A 578 -2.43 -14.10 20.38
C ASP A 578 -1.58 -14.77 19.29
N PHE A 579 -2.14 -14.95 18.08
CA PHE A 579 -1.49 -15.56 16.91
C PHE A 579 -1.03 -17.02 17.13
N SER A 580 -1.65 -17.72 18.09
CA SER A 580 -1.42 -19.15 18.33
C SER A 580 -2.35 -20.01 17.48
N THR A 581 -1.91 -21.22 17.14
CA THR A 581 -2.69 -22.18 16.34
C THR A 581 -3.71 -22.95 17.18
N GLY A 582 -3.79 -22.68 18.49
CA GLY A 582 -4.55 -23.47 19.46
C GLY A 582 -3.82 -24.71 19.98
N VAL A 583 -2.69 -25.08 19.36
CA VAL A 583 -1.80 -26.14 19.87
C VAL A 583 -0.72 -25.53 20.75
N GLU A 584 -0.40 -26.20 21.86
CA GLU A 584 0.62 -25.72 22.78
C GLU A 584 1.95 -25.46 22.05
N LYS A 585 2.56 -24.31 22.33
CA LYS A 585 3.87 -23.87 21.78
C LYS A 585 3.86 -23.54 20.27
N LEU A 586 2.76 -23.72 19.56
CA LEU A 586 2.71 -23.58 18.11
C LEU A 586 2.02 -22.29 17.67
N PHE A 587 2.73 -21.48 16.91
CA PHE A 587 2.29 -20.22 16.32
C PHE A 587 2.43 -20.31 14.80
N ALA A 588 1.76 -19.44 14.05
CA ALA A 588 1.96 -19.35 12.60
C ALA A 588 1.94 -17.90 12.12
N ALA A 589 2.60 -17.66 11.00
CA ALA A 589 2.69 -16.36 10.36
C ALA A 589 2.86 -16.50 8.83
N GLY A 590 2.62 -15.42 8.10
CA GLY A 590 2.79 -15.34 6.65
C GLY A 590 1.59 -15.83 5.84
N ASP A 591 1.88 -16.25 4.62
CA ASP A 591 0.85 -16.59 3.62
C ASP A 591 -0.07 -17.71 4.09
N ILE A 592 0.46 -18.65 4.89
CA ILE A 592 -0.31 -19.74 5.50
C ILE A 592 -1.40 -19.26 6.46
N VAL A 593 -1.40 -18.00 6.87
CA VAL A 593 -2.43 -17.39 7.72
C VAL A 593 -3.31 -16.42 6.93
N ARG A 594 -2.68 -15.50 6.17
CA ARG A 594 -3.40 -14.36 5.56
C ARG A 594 -3.54 -14.47 4.04
N GLY A 595 -2.64 -15.20 3.38
CA GLY A 595 -2.46 -15.20 1.93
C GLY A 595 -1.23 -14.37 1.48
N PRO A 596 -0.85 -14.46 0.19
CA PRO A 596 0.41 -13.93 -0.33
C PRO A 596 0.45 -12.40 -0.34
N ASP A 597 1.30 -11.81 0.51
CA ASP A 597 1.65 -10.38 0.51
C ASP A 597 2.84 -10.15 1.46
N ILE A 598 3.96 -9.62 0.95
CA ILE A 598 5.23 -9.49 1.70
C ILE A 598 5.05 -8.70 2.99
N VAL A 599 4.42 -7.52 2.92
CA VAL A 599 4.29 -6.62 4.07
C VAL A 599 3.33 -7.17 5.13
N ASN A 600 2.27 -7.87 4.70
CA ASN A 600 1.42 -8.64 5.60
C ASN A 600 2.18 -9.80 6.26
N GLY A 601 3.08 -10.46 5.51
CA GLY A 601 3.98 -11.48 6.04
C GLY A 601 4.82 -10.92 7.19
N ILE A 602 5.43 -9.75 7.00
CA ILE A 602 6.18 -9.07 8.06
C ILE A 602 5.29 -8.75 9.26
N ALA A 603 4.10 -8.21 9.05
CA ALA A 603 3.15 -7.88 10.12
C ALA A 603 2.74 -9.10 10.96
N THR A 604 2.40 -10.21 10.29
CA THR A 604 2.04 -11.46 10.99
C THR A 604 3.24 -12.05 11.73
N GLY A 605 4.46 -11.89 11.24
CA GLY A 605 5.69 -12.27 11.95
C GLY A 605 5.89 -11.48 13.25
N LEU A 606 5.68 -10.16 13.22
CA LEU A 606 5.70 -9.31 14.41
C LEU A 606 4.63 -9.74 15.42
N ASN A 607 3.40 -9.98 14.96
CA ASN A 607 2.31 -10.37 15.84
C ASN A 607 2.53 -11.75 16.49
N ALA A 608 3.09 -12.71 15.73
CA ALA A 608 3.50 -14.00 16.30
C ALA A 608 4.60 -13.83 17.36
N ALA A 609 5.58 -12.93 17.14
CA ALA A 609 6.60 -12.61 18.12
C ALA A 609 5.99 -12.02 19.42
N ILE A 610 5.06 -11.07 19.29
CA ILE A 610 4.33 -10.48 20.43
C ILE A 610 3.53 -11.56 21.19
N GLY A 611 2.82 -12.44 20.47
CA GLY A 611 2.07 -13.54 21.06
C GLY A 611 2.95 -14.51 21.86
N ILE A 612 4.13 -14.83 21.34
CA ILE A 612 5.14 -15.64 22.01
C ILE A 612 5.67 -14.93 23.27
N ASP A 613 6.04 -13.65 23.17
CA ASP A 613 6.58 -12.91 24.32
C ASP A 613 5.56 -12.86 25.45
N LYS A 614 4.30 -12.50 25.13
CA LYS A 614 3.19 -12.48 26.08
C LYS A 614 3.02 -13.82 26.80
N LYS A 615 3.13 -14.95 26.10
CA LYS A 615 3.01 -16.28 26.70
C LYS A 615 4.10 -16.60 27.73
N PHE A 616 5.27 -15.98 27.63
CA PHE A 616 6.40 -16.24 28.53
C PHE A 616 6.66 -15.14 29.56
N THR A 617 6.06 -13.97 29.42
CA THR A 617 6.13 -12.87 30.39
C THR A 617 4.95 -12.80 31.34
N THR A 618 3.86 -13.50 31.02
CA THR A 618 2.72 -13.71 31.93
C THR A 618 2.92 -15.00 32.69
#